data_AF-A0A3Q0J6T3-F1
#
_entry.id   AF-A0A3Q0J6T3-F1
#
_cell.length_a   1.000
_cell.length_b   1.000
_cell.length_c   1.000
_cell.angle_alpha   90.00
_cell.angle_beta   90.00
_cell.angle_gamma   90.00
#
_symmetry.space_group_name_H-M   'P 1'
#
loop_
_entity.id
_entity.type
_entity.pdbx_description
1 polymer ?
#
loop_
_entity_poly.entity_id
_entity_poly.type
_entity_poly.pdbx_seq_one_letter_code
_entity_poly.pdbx_strand_id
1 'polypeptide(L)'
;MPTTQVEQTITYGPYENVPPYTKANITIHYENNSPFLVVTRLVRQIEVSHWGNIAVEEHIHLKHDGAKLKGTFSRYDYQRDSAHGIKSFKTILPAAASDAYYRDEIGKRVFIIIIIIFVF
;
A
#
# COMPACT_ATOMS: atom_id res chain seq x y z
N MET A 1 10.22 -28.93 -9.78
CA MET A 1 10.43 -27.97 -10.87
C MET A 1 9.08 -27.68 -11.49
N PRO A 2 8.74 -26.43 -11.87
CA PRO A 2 7.49 -26.16 -12.57
C PRO A 2 7.40 -27.03 -13.81
N THR A 3 6.22 -27.56 -14.07
CA THR A 3 6.00 -28.49 -15.19
C THR A 3 5.96 -27.72 -16.51
N THR A 4 5.50 -26.47 -16.47
CA THR A 4 5.44 -25.57 -17.62
C THR A 4 5.45 -24.12 -17.15
N GLN A 5 6.17 -23.27 -17.88
CA GLN A 5 6.07 -21.82 -17.77
C GLN A 5 5.55 -21.28 -19.10
N VAL A 6 4.46 -20.52 -19.07
CA VAL A 6 3.89 -19.85 -20.23
C VAL A 6 3.74 -18.38 -19.87
N GLU A 7 4.54 -17.53 -20.50
CA GLU A 7 4.57 -16.08 -20.25
C GLU A 7 4.74 -15.74 -18.75
N GLN A 8 3.71 -15.15 -18.14
CA GLN A 8 3.64 -14.76 -16.72
C GLN A 8 3.01 -15.84 -15.83
N THR A 9 2.65 -17.00 -16.39
CA THR A 9 1.99 -18.10 -15.69
C THR A 9 2.96 -19.26 -15.51
N ILE A 10 3.07 -19.76 -14.28
CA ILE A 10 3.87 -20.95 -13.95
C ILE A 10 2.92 -22.04 -13.47
N THR A 11 2.92 -23.19 -14.15
CA THR A 11 2.04 -24.33 -13.86
C THR A 11 2.83 -25.45 -13.18
N TYR A 12 2.25 -26.02 -12.14
CA TYR A 12 2.79 -27.11 -11.34
C TYR A 12 1.84 -28.32 -11.38
N GLY A 13 2.38 -29.54 -11.51
CA GLY A 13 1.60 -30.78 -11.59
C GLY A 13 1.38 -31.30 -13.02
N PRO A 14 0.53 -32.32 -13.24
CA PRO A 14 -0.34 -32.98 -12.26
C PRO A 14 0.44 -33.85 -11.25
N TYR A 15 -0.03 -33.90 -10.01
CA TYR A 15 0.59 -34.67 -8.94
C TYR A 15 -0.22 -35.95 -8.67
N GLU A 16 0.23 -37.08 -9.22
CA GLU A 16 -0.43 -38.38 -9.03
C GLU A 16 0.32 -39.22 -7.97
N ASN A 17 -0.43 -40.03 -7.21
CA ASN A 17 0.12 -40.99 -6.23
C ASN A 17 1.01 -40.35 -5.14
N VAL A 18 0.64 -39.17 -4.66
CA VAL A 18 1.39 -38.48 -3.60
C VAL A 18 1.01 -39.07 -2.22
N PRO A 19 1.99 -39.50 -1.40
CA PRO A 19 1.71 -40.00 -0.05
C PRO A 19 1.02 -38.96 0.85
N PRO A 20 0.21 -39.39 1.83
CA PRO A 20 -0.37 -38.49 2.83
C PRO A 20 0.68 -37.61 3.50
N TYR A 21 0.36 -36.34 3.73
CA TYR A 21 1.22 -35.34 4.39
C TYR A 21 2.52 -34.97 3.67
N THR A 22 2.63 -35.24 2.36
CA THR A 22 3.77 -34.76 1.57
C THR A 22 3.78 -33.23 1.52
N LYS A 23 4.91 -32.62 1.92
CA LYS A 23 5.15 -31.18 1.85
C LYS A 23 6.33 -30.91 0.91
N ALA A 24 6.17 -29.97 -0.01
CA ALA A 24 7.23 -29.49 -0.89
C ALA A 24 7.33 -27.97 -0.78
N ASN A 25 8.53 -27.45 -0.51
CA ASN A 25 8.77 -26.03 -0.46
C ASN A 25 9.02 -25.50 -1.88
N ILE A 26 8.37 -24.39 -2.22
CA ILE A 26 8.52 -23.71 -3.52
C ILE A 26 8.99 -22.29 -3.25
N THR A 27 10.08 -21.90 -3.90
CA THR A 27 10.61 -20.53 -3.86
C THR A 27 10.57 -19.96 -5.28
N ILE A 28 9.90 -18.82 -5.47
CA ILE A 28 9.79 -18.14 -6.76
C ILE A 28 10.51 -16.79 -6.64
N HIS A 29 11.43 -16.53 -7.56
CA HIS A 29 12.12 -15.24 -7.67
C HIS A 29 11.73 -14.58 -8.99
N TYR A 30 11.15 -13.39 -8.91
CA TYR A 30 10.69 -12.61 -10.06
C TYR A 30 10.87 -11.11 -9.80
N GLU A 31 10.96 -10.33 -10.86
CA GLU A 31 11.04 -8.87 -10.76
C GLU A 31 9.65 -8.28 -10.43
N ASN A 32 9.59 -7.44 -9.39
CA ASN A 32 8.37 -6.73 -9.02
C ASN A 32 8.69 -5.28 -8.65
N ASN A 33 8.43 -4.37 -9.58
CA ASN A 33 8.64 -2.93 -9.40
C ASN A 33 7.40 -2.20 -8.85
N SER A 34 6.40 -2.94 -8.37
CA SER A 34 5.19 -2.36 -7.79
C SER A 34 5.52 -1.58 -6.51
N PRO A 35 4.84 -0.45 -6.24
CA PRO A 35 5.05 0.31 -5.01
C PRO A 35 4.53 -0.48 -3.80
N PHE A 36 5.44 -0.93 -2.93
CA PHE A 36 5.10 -1.61 -1.68
C PHE A 36 4.81 -0.61 -0.56
N LEU A 37 3.61 -0.04 -0.54
CA LEU A 37 3.15 0.85 0.54
C LEU A 37 2.33 0.06 1.56
N VAL A 38 2.71 0.14 2.84
CA VAL A 38 2.03 -0.57 3.93
C VAL A 38 1.49 0.44 4.94
N VAL A 39 0.22 0.29 5.31
CA VAL A 39 -0.39 1.02 6.43
C VAL A 39 0.01 0.32 7.72
N THR A 40 0.87 0.96 8.52
CA THR A 40 1.35 0.42 9.79
C THR A 40 0.41 0.70 10.95
N ARG A 41 -0.34 1.80 10.86
CA ARG A 41 -1.37 2.19 11.82
C ARG A 41 -2.43 3.04 11.11
N LEU A 42 -3.68 2.78 11.42
CA LEU A 42 -4.81 3.60 10.99
C LEU A 42 -5.68 3.86 12.22
N VAL A 43 -5.90 5.14 12.52
CA VAL A 43 -6.88 5.58 13.52
C VAL A 43 -7.97 6.32 12.77
N ARG A 44 -9.23 5.93 12.97
CA ARG A 44 -10.38 6.63 12.39
C ARG A 44 -11.24 7.16 13.52
N GLN A 45 -11.42 8.47 13.58
CA GLN A 45 -12.34 9.15 14.47
C GLN A 45 -13.59 9.53 13.69
N ILE A 46 -14.76 9.22 14.24
CA ILE A 46 -16.04 9.57 13.63
C ILE A 46 -16.82 10.36 14.67
N GLU A 47 -17.09 11.62 14.35
CA GLU A 47 -17.90 12.51 15.16
C GLU A 47 -19.28 12.66 14.51
N VAL A 48 -20.31 12.40 15.28
CA VAL A 48 -21.70 12.48 14.83
C VAL A 48 -22.38 13.67 15.50
N SER A 49 -22.81 14.63 14.70
CA SER A 49 -23.60 15.77 15.15
C SER A 49 -25.07 15.54 14.85
N HIS A 50 -25.90 15.60 15.89
CA HIS A 50 -27.36 15.58 15.74
C HIS A 50 -27.90 16.85 15.06
N TRP A 51 -27.06 17.84 14.80
CA TRP A 51 -27.39 19.06 14.06
C TRP A 51 -27.19 18.93 12.55
N GLY A 52 -26.84 17.73 12.05
CA GLY A 52 -26.93 17.41 10.63
C GLY A 52 -25.63 17.05 9.93
N ASN A 53 -24.53 16.78 10.66
CA ASN A 53 -23.27 16.41 10.03
C ASN A 53 -22.53 15.25 10.69
N ILE A 54 -21.84 14.45 9.87
CA ILE A 54 -20.87 13.44 10.34
C ILE A 54 -19.50 13.91 9.88
N ALA A 55 -18.55 14.05 10.82
CA ALA A 55 -17.16 14.32 10.52
C ALA A 55 -16.34 13.04 10.71
N VAL A 56 -15.64 12.59 9.67
CA VAL A 56 -14.71 11.44 9.74
C VAL A 56 -13.31 11.98 9.61
N GLU A 57 -12.45 11.73 10.60
CA GLU A 57 -11.02 12.07 10.61
C GLU A 57 -10.18 10.78 10.61
N GLU A 58 -9.17 10.69 9.76
CA GLU A 58 -8.25 9.55 9.71
C GLU A 58 -6.82 9.96 10.04
N HIS A 59 -6.09 9.13 10.79
CA HIS A 59 -4.64 9.25 10.96
C HIS A 59 -4.00 7.99 10.42
N ILE A 60 -3.37 8.12 9.25
CA ILE A 60 -2.79 7.01 8.50
C ILE A 60 -1.27 7.07 8.60
N HIS A 61 -0.64 6.03 9.13
CA HIS A 61 0.82 5.87 9.14
C HIS A 61 1.25 4.95 8.01
N LEU A 62 1.93 5.52 7.02
CA LEU A 62 2.40 4.80 5.85
C LEU A 62 3.90 4.49 5.93
N LYS A 63 4.31 3.32 5.45
CA LYS A 63 5.71 2.90 5.33
C LYS A 63 5.94 2.23 3.98
N HIS A 64 7.08 2.51 3.35
CA HIS A 64 7.55 1.70 2.22
C HIS A 64 8.23 0.43 2.73
N ASP A 65 7.68 -0.74 2.40
CA ASP A 65 8.17 -2.05 2.85
C ASP A 65 8.81 -2.89 1.74
N GLY A 66 9.12 -2.23 0.61
CA GLY A 66 9.84 -2.83 -0.50
C GLY A 66 11.36 -2.84 -0.28
N ALA A 67 12.10 -2.80 -1.39
CA ALA A 67 13.56 -2.75 -1.35
C ALA A 67 14.06 -1.54 -0.55
N LYS A 68 14.98 -1.79 0.39
CA LYS A 68 15.62 -0.72 1.17
C LYS A 68 16.69 -0.04 0.32
N LEU A 69 16.77 1.28 0.41
CA LEU A 69 17.88 2.02 -0.18
C LEU A 69 19.19 1.61 0.50
N LYS A 70 20.14 1.11 -0.29
CA LYS A 70 21.50 0.83 0.18
C LYS A 70 22.37 2.04 -0.10
N GLY A 71 23.10 2.51 0.91
CA GLY A 71 23.98 3.68 0.80
C GLY A 71 23.23 5.00 0.99
N THR A 72 23.78 6.08 0.40
CA THR A 72 23.27 7.44 0.57
C THR A 72 22.22 7.79 -0.48
N PHE A 73 21.27 8.64 -0.10
CA PHE A 73 20.33 9.25 -1.05
C PHE A 73 20.95 10.49 -1.71
N SER A 74 20.87 10.57 -3.04
CA SER A 74 21.27 11.73 -3.84
C SER A 74 20.07 12.23 -4.64
N ARG A 75 19.69 13.49 -4.40
CA ARG A 75 18.58 14.13 -5.12
C ARG A 75 18.88 14.29 -6.61
N TYR A 76 20.13 14.58 -6.95
CA TYR A 76 20.57 14.76 -8.33
C TYR A 76 20.41 13.47 -9.14
N ASP A 77 20.83 12.34 -8.56
CA ASP A 77 20.70 11.04 -9.20
C ASP A 77 19.22 10.62 -9.29
N TYR A 78 18.44 10.88 -8.23
CA TYR A 78 16.99 10.63 -8.22
C TYR A 78 16.20 11.42 -9.28
N GLN A 79 16.69 12.61 -9.70
CA GLN A 79 16.04 13.40 -10.74
C GLN A 79 16.44 12.96 -12.15
N ARG A 80 17.62 12.35 -12.29
CA ARG A 80 18.15 11.89 -13.59
C ARG A 80 17.67 10.50 -13.95
N ASP A 81 17.50 9.63 -12.97
CA ASP A 81 16.99 8.29 -13.14
C ASP A 81 15.57 8.18 -12.57
N SER A 82 14.68 7.41 -13.19
CA SER A 82 13.34 7.18 -12.65
C SER A 82 13.42 6.21 -11.48
N ALA A 83 13.90 6.71 -10.35
CA ALA A 83 14.18 5.94 -9.17
C ALA A 83 12.93 5.23 -8.62
N HIS A 84 13.18 4.04 -8.07
CA HIS A 84 12.21 3.24 -7.34
C HIS A 84 11.81 3.97 -6.05
N GLY A 85 10.67 4.64 -6.09
CA GLY A 85 10.13 5.42 -4.98
C GLY A 85 8.65 5.70 -5.18
N ILE A 86 7.93 5.92 -4.08
CA ILE A 86 6.49 6.19 -4.11
C ILE A 86 6.30 7.70 -4.26
N LYS A 87 5.88 8.12 -5.45
CA LYS A 87 5.69 9.55 -5.78
C LYS A 87 4.31 10.07 -5.37
N SER A 88 3.31 9.21 -5.43
CA SER A 88 1.94 9.52 -5.07
C SER A 88 1.21 8.26 -4.63
N PHE A 89 0.16 8.44 -3.84
CA PHE A 89 -0.86 7.43 -3.60
C PHE A 89 -2.22 8.11 -3.80
N LYS A 90 -3.22 7.35 -4.23
CA LYS A 90 -4.57 7.85 -4.43
C LYS A 90 -5.49 7.22 -3.40
N THR A 91 -6.29 8.05 -2.74
CA THR A 91 -7.41 7.59 -1.91
C THR A 91 -8.73 7.82 -2.64
N ILE A 92 -9.72 7.01 -2.33
CA ILE A 92 -11.08 7.14 -2.86
C ILE A 92 -11.96 7.59 -1.71
N LEU A 93 -12.58 8.75 -1.87
CA LEU A 93 -13.54 9.27 -0.91
C LEU A 93 -14.96 8.89 -1.35
N PRO A 94 -15.90 8.70 -0.40
CA PRO A 94 -17.31 8.58 -0.69
C PRO A 94 -17.82 9.77 -1.52
N ALA A 95 -18.77 9.54 -2.43
CA ALA A 95 -19.28 10.60 -3.31
C ALA A 95 -19.94 11.77 -2.56
N ALA A 96 -20.46 11.54 -1.36
CA ALA A 96 -21.08 12.55 -0.51
C ALA A 96 -20.06 13.31 0.38
N ALA A 97 -18.75 13.06 0.21
CA ALA A 97 -17.74 13.74 1.00
C ALA A 97 -17.59 15.20 0.57
N SER A 98 -17.74 16.13 1.52
CA SER A 98 -17.37 17.54 1.36
C SER A 98 -16.21 17.92 2.29
N ASP A 99 -15.57 19.04 1.98
CA ASP A 99 -14.57 19.70 2.83
C ASP A 99 -13.33 18.85 3.17
N ALA A 100 -12.92 18.02 2.20
CA ALA A 100 -11.69 17.25 2.30
C ALA A 100 -10.48 18.18 2.43
N TYR A 101 -9.76 18.05 3.52
CA TYR A 101 -8.44 18.64 3.69
C TYR A 101 -7.40 17.57 3.93
N TYR A 102 -6.14 17.98 3.92
CA TYR A 102 -4.98 17.18 4.29
C TYR A 102 -4.11 18.02 5.22
N ARG A 103 -3.64 17.41 6.31
CA ARG A 103 -2.62 17.99 7.18
C ARG A 103 -1.58 16.95 7.53
N ASP A 104 -0.33 17.37 7.53
CA ASP A 104 0.78 16.63 8.11
C ASP A 104 1.03 17.07 9.55
N GLU A 105 1.53 16.14 10.37
CA GLU A 105 2.18 16.53 11.62
C GLU A 105 3.65 16.80 11.28
N ILE A 106 4.22 17.90 11.80
CA ILE A 106 5.65 18.21 11.63
C ILE A 106 6.48 17.08 12.29
N GLY A 107 6.99 16.16 11.48
CA GLY A 107 7.73 14.98 11.91
C GLY A 107 7.95 13.97 10.77
N LYS A 108 8.85 12.99 10.97
CA LYS A 108 9.30 12.01 9.94
C LYS A 108 8.20 11.07 9.37
N ARG A 109 6.92 11.28 9.69
CA ARG A 109 5.82 10.38 9.34
C ARG A 109 4.82 11.17 8.50
N VAL A 110 4.41 10.61 7.37
CA VAL A 110 3.31 11.15 6.57
C VAL A 110 2.03 10.85 7.32
N PHE A 111 1.38 11.89 7.82
CA PHE A 111 0.03 11.86 8.38
C PHE A 111 -0.91 12.42 7.32
N ILE A 112 -2.05 11.78 7.14
CA ILE A 112 -3.09 12.20 6.21
C ILE A 112 -4.35 12.34 7.04
N ILE A 113 -4.66 13.56 7.47
CA ILE A 113 -5.97 13.90 8.05
C ILE A 113 -6.92 14.19 6.92
N ILE A 114 -7.81 13.25 6.60
CA ILE A 114 -8.96 13.52 5.73
C ILE A 114 -10.13 13.79 6.66
N ILE A 115 -10.67 15.01 6.67
CA ILE A 115 -12.02 15.26 7.21
C ILE A 115 -13.03 15.13 6.09
N ILE A 116 -13.99 14.23 6.30
CA ILE A 116 -15.18 14.14 5.47
C ILE A 116 -16.32 14.71 6.27
N ILE A 117 -16.92 15.82 5.82
CA ILE A 117 -18.22 16.27 6.30
C ILE A 117 -19.27 15.61 5.40
N PHE A 118 -20.15 14.81 5.99
CA PHE A 118 -21.43 14.46 5.37
C PHE A 118 -22.45 15.48 5.85
N VAL A 119 -22.96 16.33 4.97
CA VAL A 119 -24.14 17.18 5.24
C VAL A 119 -25.37 16.41 4.75
N PHE A 120 -26.34 16.17 5.63
CA PHE A 120 -27.66 15.66 5.24
C PHE A 120 -28.58 16.81 4.78
#